data_AF-A0A7S1U3S9-F1
#
_entry.id   AF-A0A7S1U3S9-F1
#
_cell.length_a   1.000
_cell.length_b   1.000
_cell.length_c   1.000
_cell.angle_alpha   90.00
_cell.angle_beta   90.00
_cell.angle_gamma   90.00
#
_symmetry.space_group_name_H-M   'P 1'
#
loop_
_entity.id
_entity.type
_entity.pdbx_description
1 polymer ?
#
loop_
_entity_poly.entity_id
_entity_poly.type
_entity_poly.pdbx_seq_one_letter_code
_entity_poly.pdbx_strand_id
1 'polypeptide(L)'
;LDHTPQRRMVQNFMPHAFSSVTSLARDYQAGTGRSVYTTPKSYLEMIATFKHLLAEYKGKCDTSIHRLQNGVQRLQDASDSVADLEQNLRVMLQDAEDKRALSTAMAEKLGAEKEIVEAENAKARVEAAKVEKIQAEIAEKQAEAEKDLARAEPALVAAMAALDTLDKRDLGQCKTMSTPPSGVGEVFFAVMILLAGINQQINTSKNGRVKDKDLTWDAAKRSLLGNINAFIEELVSYKQKIDNMTAPAINFREVRSYLQNPEFNVEVIERKNSAAAGLCSWVVNIVAYYDIVQEVEPKRQALRAANERLDQANAEFKVVQDKVDALQAKLDQLTAEFDQAQADKQEAEETAER
;
A
#
# COMPACT_ATOMS: atom_id res chain seq x y z
N LEU A 1 98.96 -22.32 -9.36
CA LEU A 1 99.26 -23.34 -8.34
C LEU A 1 97.92 -23.79 -7.78
N ASP A 2 97.37 -24.87 -8.34
CA ASP A 2 96.17 -25.53 -7.80
C ASP A 2 96.56 -26.99 -7.61
N HIS A 3 96.79 -27.35 -6.35
CA HIS A 3 97.17 -28.69 -5.90
C HIS A 3 95.92 -29.45 -5.47
N THR A 4 95.05 -29.74 -6.42
CA THR A 4 93.98 -30.71 -6.18
C THR A 4 94.62 -32.10 -5.98
N PRO A 5 94.24 -32.86 -4.94
CA PRO A 5 94.79 -34.20 -4.68
C PRO A 5 94.69 -35.14 -5.90
N GLN A 6 93.65 -34.96 -6.71
CA GLN A 6 93.43 -35.67 -7.98
C GLN A 6 94.52 -35.36 -9.02
N ARG A 7 95.00 -34.11 -9.10
CA ARG A 7 96.10 -33.73 -10.00
C ARG A 7 97.39 -34.44 -9.61
N ARG A 8 97.66 -34.57 -8.31
CA ARG A 8 98.85 -35.28 -7.78
C ARG A 8 98.79 -36.77 -8.09
N MET A 9 97.60 -37.38 -8.00
CA MET A 9 97.38 -38.77 -8.40
C MET A 9 97.65 -38.97 -9.91
N VAL A 10 97.13 -38.09 -10.77
CA VAL A 10 97.41 -38.15 -12.22
C VAL A 10 98.89 -37.97 -12.54
N GLN A 11 99.57 -37.05 -11.85
CA GLN A 11 101.01 -36.81 -12.00
C GLN A 11 101.85 -38.03 -11.64
N ASN A 12 101.43 -38.83 -10.66
CA ASN A 12 102.12 -40.06 -10.27
C ASN A 12 101.73 -41.27 -11.14
N PHE A 13 100.48 -41.31 -11.62
CA PHE A 13 99.96 -42.40 -12.44
C PHE A 13 100.54 -42.40 -13.86
N MET A 14 100.64 -41.24 -14.52
CA MET A 14 101.09 -41.15 -15.91
C MET A 14 102.50 -41.75 -16.15
N PRO A 15 103.53 -41.44 -15.32
CA PRO A 15 104.85 -42.08 -15.42
C PRO A 15 104.83 -43.58 -15.13
N HIS A 16 104.00 -44.01 -14.17
CA HIS A 16 103.84 -45.41 -13.81
C HIS A 16 103.22 -46.22 -14.96
N ALA A 17 102.14 -45.71 -15.57
CA ALA A 17 101.50 -46.31 -16.73
C ALA A 17 102.46 -46.42 -17.92
N PHE A 18 103.26 -45.38 -18.19
CA PHE A 18 104.24 -45.40 -19.28
C PHE A 18 105.37 -46.41 -19.03
N SER A 19 105.85 -46.49 -17.79
CA SER A 19 106.83 -47.51 -17.37
C SER A 19 106.29 -48.93 -17.53
N SER A 20 105.01 -49.14 -17.20
CA SER A 20 104.31 -50.43 -17.35
C SER A 20 104.15 -50.85 -18.81
N VAL A 21 103.82 -49.93 -19.72
CA VAL A 21 103.81 -50.22 -21.17
C VAL A 21 105.20 -50.60 -21.67
N THR A 22 106.25 -49.99 -21.12
CA THR A 22 107.64 -50.27 -21.48
C THR A 22 108.11 -51.64 -20.96
N SER A 23 107.63 -52.12 -19.81
CA SER A 23 107.83 -53.51 -19.40
C SER A 23 107.04 -54.47 -20.28
N LEU A 24 105.77 -54.15 -20.57
CA LEU A 24 104.91 -55.00 -21.41
C LEU A 24 105.45 -55.15 -22.84
N ALA A 25 106.08 -54.10 -23.39
CA ALA A 25 106.72 -54.14 -24.70
C ALA A 25 107.90 -55.13 -24.74
N ARG A 26 108.65 -55.28 -23.64
CA ARG A 26 109.73 -56.28 -23.50
C ARG A 26 109.16 -57.69 -23.47
N ASP A 27 108.09 -57.91 -22.70
CA ASP A 27 107.42 -59.21 -22.60
C ASP A 27 106.78 -59.60 -23.94
N TYR A 28 106.17 -58.65 -24.64
CA TYR A 28 105.58 -58.83 -25.97
C TYR A 28 106.63 -59.23 -27.02
N GLN A 29 107.80 -58.59 -26.98
CA GLN A 29 108.92 -58.94 -27.85
C GLN A 29 109.43 -60.35 -27.58
N ALA A 30 109.55 -60.74 -26.31
CA ALA A 30 109.96 -62.08 -25.93
C ALA A 30 108.96 -63.16 -26.38
N GLY A 31 107.66 -62.88 -26.33
CA GLY A 31 106.61 -63.83 -26.71
C GLY A 31 106.34 -63.94 -28.22
N THR A 32 106.48 -62.86 -28.98
CA THR A 32 106.06 -62.80 -30.41
C THR A 32 107.20 -62.59 -31.40
N GLY A 33 108.40 -62.26 -30.92
CA GLY A 33 109.55 -61.90 -31.74
C GLY A 33 109.44 -60.52 -32.43
N ARG A 34 108.34 -59.78 -32.23
CA ARG A 34 108.13 -58.45 -32.83
C ARG A 34 108.53 -57.33 -31.87
N SER A 35 109.41 -56.43 -32.31
CA SER A 35 109.82 -55.27 -31.51
C SER A 35 108.81 -54.13 -31.59
N VAL A 36 108.45 -53.57 -30.43
CA VAL A 36 107.63 -52.37 -30.30
C VAL A 36 108.43 -51.33 -29.53
N TYR A 37 108.47 -50.09 -30.01
CA TYR A 37 109.27 -49.02 -29.42
C TYR A 37 108.39 -47.98 -28.75
N THR A 38 108.66 -47.68 -27.48
CA THR A 38 108.11 -46.54 -26.76
C THR A 38 109.17 -45.44 -26.70
N THR A 39 108.82 -44.21 -27.09
CA THR A 39 109.75 -43.07 -27.06
C THR A 39 109.25 -41.98 -26.11
N PRO A 40 110.14 -41.10 -25.59
CA PRO A 40 109.71 -39.93 -24.82
C PRO A 40 108.69 -39.04 -25.57
N LYS A 41 108.74 -39.02 -26.91
CA LYS A 41 107.76 -38.32 -27.75
C LYS A 41 106.37 -38.95 -27.64
N SER A 42 106.27 -40.29 -27.63
CA SER A 42 105.01 -41.02 -27.40
C SER A 42 104.40 -40.72 -26.03
N TYR A 43 105.23 -40.48 -25.00
CA TYR A 43 104.77 -40.03 -23.68
C TYR A 43 104.17 -38.61 -23.71
N LEU A 44 104.83 -37.67 -24.41
CA LEU A 44 104.31 -36.32 -24.58
C LEU A 44 103.01 -36.30 -25.40
N GLU A 45 102.90 -37.13 -26.44
CA GLU A 45 101.68 -37.32 -27.21
C GLU A 45 100.55 -37.90 -26.35
N MET A 46 100.83 -38.88 -25.48
CA MET A 46 99.84 -39.39 -24.50
C MET A 46 99.33 -38.27 -23.56
N ILE A 47 100.22 -37.41 -23.05
CA ILE A 47 99.82 -36.26 -22.22
C ILE A 47 98.96 -35.28 -23.02
N ALA A 48 99.32 -35.01 -24.29
CA ALA A 48 98.56 -34.12 -25.16
C ALA A 48 97.16 -34.67 -25.44
N THR A 49 97.04 -35.95 -25.79
CA THR A 49 95.77 -36.63 -26.01
C THR A 49 94.92 -36.68 -24.74
N PHE A 50 95.53 -36.96 -23.58
CA PHE A 50 94.82 -36.92 -22.30
C PHE A 50 94.26 -35.52 -22.01
N LYS A 51 95.05 -34.45 -22.21
CA LYS A 51 94.58 -33.08 -22.03
C LYS A 51 93.42 -32.74 -22.96
N HIS A 52 93.50 -33.17 -24.23
CA HIS A 52 92.45 -32.96 -25.22
C HIS A 52 91.15 -33.67 -24.83
N LEU A 53 91.21 -34.98 -24.55
CA LEU A 53 90.06 -35.76 -24.09
C LEU A 53 89.47 -35.20 -22.80
N LEU A 54 90.31 -34.80 -21.83
CA LEU A 54 89.84 -34.21 -20.58
C LEU A 54 89.07 -32.92 -20.83
N ALA A 55 89.55 -32.05 -21.72
CA ALA A 55 88.86 -30.81 -22.07
C ALA A 55 87.52 -31.09 -22.78
N GLU A 56 87.50 -32.04 -23.71
CA GLU A 56 86.29 -32.43 -24.43
C GLU A 56 85.23 -33.03 -23.48
N TYR A 57 85.62 -33.99 -22.63
CA TYR A 57 84.71 -34.60 -21.65
C TYR A 57 84.22 -33.59 -20.61
N LYS A 58 85.08 -32.70 -20.12
CA LYS A 58 84.65 -31.60 -19.25
C LYS A 58 83.64 -30.70 -19.94
N GLY A 59 83.89 -30.27 -21.17
CA GLY A 59 82.93 -29.45 -21.94
C GLY A 59 81.58 -30.14 -22.13
N LYS A 60 81.57 -31.45 -22.42
CA LYS A 60 80.33 -32.25 -22.49
C LYS A 60 79.61 -32.32 -21.15
N CYS A 61 80.34 -32.56 -20.06
CA CYS A 61 79.79 -32.57 -18.70
C CYS A 61 79.20 -31.20 -18.33
N ASP A 62 79.94 -30.11 -18.55
CA ASP A 62 79.51 -28.74 -18.23
C ASP A 62 78.24 -28.37 -19.03
N THR A 63 78.20 -28.71 -20.32
CA THR A 63 77.01 -28.51 -21.16
C THR A 63 75.81 -29.30 -20.61
N SER A 64 76.01 -30.56 -20.21
CA SER A 64 74.96 -31.39 -19.63
C SER A 64 74.49 -30.87 -18.27
N ILE A 65 75.41 -30.41 -17.42
CA ILE A 65 75.12 -29.79 -16.12
C ILE A 65 74.28 -28.53 -16.34
N HIS A 66 74.71 -27.64 -17.23
CA HIS A 66 73.99 -26.40 -17.51
C HIS A 66 72.58 -26.66 -18.07
N ARG A 67 72.44 -27.64 -18.97
CA ARG A 67 71.11 -28.07 -19.47
C ARG A 67 70.21 -28.58 -18.34
N LEU A 68 70.74 -29.42 -17.44
CA LEU A 68 69.98 -29.94 -16.30
C LEU A 68 69.64 -28.85 -15.30
N GLN A 69 70.56 -27.95 -14.99
CA GLN A 69 70.32 -26.79 -14.12
C GLN A 69 69.19 -25.91 -14.66
N ASN A 70 69.21 -25.60 -15.96
CA ASN A 70 68.12 -24.87 -16.59
C ASN A 70 66.79 -25.64 -16.55
N GLY A 71 66.83 -26.96 -16.74
CA GLY A 71 65.64 -27.81 -16.63
C GLY A 71 65.06 -27.81 -15.22
N VAL A 72 65.91 -27.91 -14.19
CA VAL A 72 65.50 -27.83 -12.78
C VAL A 72 64.91 -26.46 -12.47
N GLN A 73 65.55 -25.37 -12.94
CA GLN A 73 65.01 -24.02 -12.75
C GLN A 73 63.62 -23.88 -13.38
N ARG A 74 63.42 -24.37 -14.61
CA ARG A 74 62.10 -24.34 -15.28
C ARG A 74 61.05 -25.14 -14.52
N LEU A 75 61.41 -26.27 -13.92
CA LEU A 75 60.50 -27.07 -13.09
C LEU A 75 60.16 -26.35 -11.78
N GLN A 76 61.14 -25.65 -11.18
CA GLN A 76 60.94 -24.83 -9.99
C GLN A 76 59.97 -23.67 -10.29
N ASP A 77 60.24 -22.90 -11.35
CA ASP A 77 59.38 -21.78 -11.78
C ASP A 77 57.94 -22.24 -12.07
N ALA A 78 57.79 -23.41 -12.71
CA ALA A 78 56.48 -24.01 -12.96
C ALA A 78 55.79 -24.45 -11.67
N SER A 79 56.53 -25.03 -10.73
CA SER A 79 56.01 -25.42 -9.41
C SER A 79 55.52 -24.22 -8.61
N ASP A 80 56.28 -23.12 -8.60
CA ASP A 80 55.91 -21.89 -7.90
C ASP A 80 54.66 -21.26 -8.57
N SER A 81 54.61 -21.24 -9.91
CA SER A 81 53.44 -20.75 -10.65
C SER A 81 52.17 -21.57 -10.36
N VAL A 82 52.29 -22.90 -10.23
CA VAL A 82 51.16 -23.77 -9.88
C VAL A 82 50.72 -23.53 -8.44
N ALA A 83 51.64 -23.36 -7.50
CA ALA A 83 51.31 -23.06 -6.11
C ALA A 83 50.54 -21.71 -5.97
N ASP A 84 50.97 -20.69 -6.70
CA ASP A 84 50.28 -19.39 -6.74
C ASP A 84 48.87 -19.51 -7.35
N LEU A 85 48.72 -20.28 -8.44
CA LEU A 85 47.43 -20.59 -9.06
C LEU A 85 46.50 -21.33 -8.10
N GLU A 86 46.99 -22.35 -7.40
CA GLU A 86 46.21 -23.12 -6.41
C GLU A 86 45.73 -22.22 -5.25
N GLN A 87 46.58 -21.32 -4.77
CA GLN A 87 46.22 -20.39 -3.71
C GLN A 87 45.15 -19.39 -4.17
N ASN A 88 45.32 -18.80 -5.36
CA ASN A 88 44.35 -17.84 -5.91
C ASN A 88 43.00 -18.50 -6.19
N LEU A 89 43.01 -19.71 -6.79
CA LEU A 89 41.80 -20.46 -7.07
C LEU A 89 41.04 -20.80 -5.79
N ARG A 90 41.75 -21.16 -4.71
CA ARG A 90 41.11 -21.45 -3.42
C ARG A 90 40.40 -20.22 -2.84
N VAL A 91 40.99 -19.04 -2.95
CA VAL A 91 40.35 -17.78 -2.50
C VAL A 91 39.13 -17.46 -3.36
N MET A 92 39.24 -17.59 -4.68
CA MET A 92 38.12 -17.34 -5.60
C MET A 92 36.95 -18.30 -5.39
N LEU A 93 37.23 -19.59 -5.18
CA LEU A 93 36.20 -20.60 -4.90
C LEU A 93 35.48 -20.29 -3.58
N GLN A 94 36.21 -19.86 -2.54
CA GLN A 94 35.59 -19.46 -1.28
C GLN A 94 34.68 -18.23 -1.44
N ASP A 95 35.12 -17.20 -2.17
CA ASP A 95 34.29 -16.01 -2.46
C ASP A 95 33.03 -16.38 -3.24
N ALA A 96 33.15 -17.28 -4.23
CA ALA A 96 32.00 -17.78 -4.98
C ALA A 96 31.01 -18.57 -4.10
N GLU A 97 31.50 -19.43 -3.20
CA GLU A 97 30.67 -20.15 -2.23
C GLU A 97 29.94 -19.19 -1.26
N ASP A 98 30.65 -18.19 -0.73
CA ASP A 98 30.09 -17.21 0.19
C ASP A 98 28.98 -16.38 -0.49
N LYS A 99 29.22 -15.92 -1.73
CA LYS A 99 28.21 -15.20 -2.54
C LYS A 99 27.02 -16.08 -2.91
N ARG A 100 27.25 -17.37 -3.21
CA ARG A 100 26.17 -18.32 -3.47
C ARG A 100 25.30 -18.56 -2.24
N ALA A 101 25.90 -18.68 -1.06
CA ALA A 101 25.18 -18.82 0.20
C ALA A 101 24.33 -17.56 0.50
N LEU A 102 24.91 -16.37 0.29
CA LEU A 102 24.22 -15.09 0.47
C LEU A 102 23.02 -14.93 -0.47
N SER A 103 23.20 -15.20 -1.77
CA SER A 103 22.12 -15.18 -2.77
C SER A 103 21.00 -16.16 -2.41
N THR A 104 21.33 -17.36 -1.94
CA THR A 104 20.34 -18.36 -1.51
C THR A 104 19.53 -17.88 -0.31
N ALA A 105 20.19 -17.31 0.70
CA ALA A 105 19.52 -16.76 1.88
C ALA A 105 18.63 -15.54 1.54
N MET A 106 19.04 -14.71 0.58
CA MET A 106 18.22 -13.60 0.09
C MET A 106 16.98 -14.10 -0.68
N ALA A 107 17.13 -15.15 -1.51
CA ALA A 107 16.01 -15.74 -2.23
C ALA A 107 14.92 -16.28 -1.27
N GLU A 108 15.31 -16.93 -0.18
CA GLU A 108 14.38 -17.41 0.86
C GLU A 108 13.62 -16.25 1.53
N LYS A 109 14.33 -15.18 1.89
CA LYS A 109 13.71 -13.97 2.48
C LYS A 109 12.75 -13.30 1.51
N LEU A 110 13.12 -13.20 0.24
CA LEU A 110 12.30 -12.60 -0.81
C LEU A 110 11.03 -13.43 -1.05
N GLY A 111 11.14 -14.76 -1.06
CA GLY A 111 10.00 -15.66 -1.14
C GLY A 111 9.02 -15.46 0.02
N ALA A 112 9.52 -15.42 1.25
CA ALA A 112 8.69 -15.21 2.44
C ALA A 112 8.02 -13.82 2.45
N GLU A 113 8.74 -12.76 2.10
CA GLU A 113 8.18 -11.41 2.05
C GLU A 113 7.12 -11.27 0.95
N LYS A 114 7.34 -11.92 -0.21
CA LYS A 114 6.37 -11.94 -1.32
C LYS A 114 5.05 -12.60 -0.91
N GLU A 115 5.10 -13.73 -0.21
CA GLU A 115 3.89 -14.39 0.30
C GLU A 115 3.12 -13.48 1.28
N ILE A 116 3.83 -12.76 2.15
CA ILE A 116 3.21 -11.79 3.08
C ILE A 116 2.53 -10.66 2.32
N VAL A 117 3.20 -10.09 1.30
CA VAL A 117 2.65 -9.03 0.45
C VAL A 117 1.41 -9.51 -0.31
N GLU A 118 1.43 -10.71 -0.88
CA GLU A 118 0.28 -11.29 -1.59
C GLU A 118 -0.92 -11.50 -0.64
N ALA A 119 -0.66 -12.01 0.57
CA ALA A 119 -1.71 -12.21 1.57
C ALA A 119 -2.34 -10.88 2.04
N GLU A 120 -1.53 -9.84 2.27
CA GLU A 120 -2.06 -8.52 2.65
C GLU A 120 -2.76 -7.81 1.49
N ASN A 121 -2.28 -7.97 0.24
CA ASN A 121 -2.99 -7.51 -0.95
C ASN A 121 -4.37 -8.16 -1.10
N ALA A 122 -4.48 -9.46 -0.81
CA ALA A 122 -5.78 -10.15 -0.82
C ALA A 122 -6.73 -9.56 0.22
N LYS A 123 -6.23 -9.22 1.43
CA LYS A 123 -7.03 -8.53 2.46
C LYS A 123 -7.46 -7.14 2.00
N ALA A 124 -6.56 -6.35 1.40
CA ALA A 124 -6.87 -5.02 0.87
C ALA A 124 -7.97 -5.10 -0.19
N ARG A 125 -7.95 -6.09 -1.08
CA ARG A 125 -9.00 -6.30 -2.09
C ARG A 125 -10.36 -6.62 -1.47
N VAL A 126 -10.39 -7.43 -0.41
CA VAL A 126 -11.63 -7.75 0.31
C VAL A 126 -12.20 -6.50 0.99
N GLU A 127 -11.36 -5.69 1.64
CA GLU A 127 -11.79 -4.44 2.26
C GLU A 127 -12.25 -3.40 1.22
N ALA A 128 -11.56 -3.28 0.08
CA ALA A 128 -11.97 -2.43 -1.03
C ALA A 128 -13.38 -2.80 -1.55
N ALA A 129 -13.64 -4.11 -1.74
CA ALA A 129 -14.95 -4.59 -2.18
C ALA A 129 -16.07 -4.30 -1.15
N LYS A 130 -15.75 -4.34 0.16
CA LYS A 130 -16.70 -3.94 1.21
C LYS A 130 -17.01 -2.45 1.14
N VAL A 131 -16.00 -1.60 1.00
CA VAL A 131 -16.17 -0.15 0.84
C VAL A 131 -17.03 0.16 -0.38
N GLU A 132 -16.75 -0.45 -1.52
CA GLU A 132 -17.52 -0.27 -2.76
C GLU A 132 -19.00 -0.67 -2.58
N LYS A 133 -19.25 -1.80 -1.91
CA LYS A 133 -20.62 -2.22 -1.60
C LYS A 133 -21.35 -1.22 -0.71
N ILE A 134 -20.70 -0.71 0.34
CA ILE A 134 -21.28 0.29 1.24
C ILE A 134 -21.57 1.59 0.48
N GLN A 135 -20.68 2.02 -0.42
CA GLN A 135 -20.90 3.20 -1.27
C GLN A 135 -22.11 3.03 -2.19
N ALA A 136 -22.27 1.86 -2.81
CA ALA A 136 -23.43 1.57 -3.64
C ALA A 136 -24.75 1.62 -2.85
N GLU A 137 -24.78 1.03 -1.64
CA GLU A 137 -25.94 1.09 -0.74
C GLU A 137 -26.27 2.52 -0.29
N ILE A 138 -25.25 3.37 -0.06
CA ILE A 138 -25.45 4.78 0.28
C ILE A 138 -26.02 5.56 -0.89
N ALA A 139 -25.50 5.35 -2.10
CA ALA A 139 -25.98 6.04 -3.30
C ALA A 139 -27.47 5.75 -3.55
N GLU A 140 -27.91 4.50 -3.35
CA GLU A 140 -29.32 4.11 -3.45
C GLU A 140 -30.17 4.82 -2.38
N LYS A 141 -29.76 4.76 -1.11
CA LYS A 141 -30.47 5.43 -0.01
C LYS A 141 -30.53 6.94 -0.18
N GLN A 142 -29.50 7.54 -0.75
CA GLN A 142 -29.46 8.97 -1.04
C GLN A 142 -30.47 9.32 -2.13
N ALA A 143 -30.48 8.57 -3.23
CA ALA A 143 -31.44 8.78 -4.31
C ALA A 143 -32.89 8.63 -3.83
N GLU A 144 -33.17 7.65 -2.97
CA GLU A 144 -34.49 7.48 -2.36
C GLU A 144 -34.89 8.65 -1.44
N ALA A 145 -33.99 9.07 -0.56
CA ALA A 145 -34.24 10.17 0.37
C ALA A 145 -34.46 11.50 -0.36
N GLU A 146 -33.67 11.78 -1.40
CA GLU A 146 -33.81 12.97 -2.24
C GLU A 146 -35.11 12.95 -3.03
N LYS A 147 -35.49 11.79 -3.58
CA LYS A 147 -36.76 11.64 -4.31
C LYS A 147 -37.97 11.92 -3.42
N ASP A 148 -37.99 11.41 -2.19
CA ASP A 148 -39.10 11.65 -1.27
C ASP A 148 -39.10 13.08 -0.71
N LEU A 149 -37.93 13.69 -0.51
CA LEU A 149 -37.84 15.10 -0.15
C LEU A 149 -38.36 16.01 -1.28
N ALA A 150 -38.04 15.69 -2.54
CA ALA A 150 -38.57 16.40 -3.70
C ALA A 150 -40.10 16.28 -3.82
N ARG A 151 -40.71 15.20 -3.28
CA ARG A 151 -42.18 15.09 -3.19
C ARG A 151 -42.78 16.04 -2.14
N ALA A 152 -42.01 16.43 -1.12
CA ALA A 152 -42.45 17.36 -0.08
C ALA A 152 -42.42 18.83 -0.53
N GLU A 153 -41.55 19.17 -1.48
CA GLU A 153 -41.33 20.55 -1.93
C GLU A 153 -42.58 21.23 -2.49
N PRO A 154 -43.40 20.59 -3.36
CA PRO A 154 -44.65 21.21 -3.84
C PRO A 154 -45.65 21.51 -2.73
N ALA A 155 -45.79 20.62 -1.75
CA ALA A 155 -46.69 20.81 -0.61
C ALA A 155 -46.23 21.99 0.25
N LEU A 156 -44.92 22.12 0.47
CA LEU A 156 -44.36 23.25 1.20
C LEU A 156 -44.56 24.57 0.45
N VAL A 157 -44.26 24.61 -0.86
CA VAL A 157 -44.44 25.82 -1.68
C VAL A 157 -45.90 26.24 -1.70
N ALA A 158 -46.83 25.29 -1.83
CA ALA A 158 -48.26 25.55 -1.74
C ALA A 158 -48.68 26.09 -0.37
N ALA A 159 -48.11 25.55 0.73
CA ALA A 159 -48.35 26.08 2.07
C ALA A 159 -47.84 27.52 2.22
N MET A 160 -46.62 27.82 1.74
CA MET A 160 -46.05 29.17 1.83
C MET A 160 -46.83 30.16 0.96
N ALA A 161 -47.21 29.77 -0.25
CA ALA A 161 -48.07 30.58 -1.12
C ALA A 161 -49.44 30.85 -0.48
N ALA A 162 -50.01 29.88 0.24
CA ALA A 162 -51.25 30.08 0.99
C ALA A 162 -51.09 31.15 2.09
N LEU A 163 -49.93 31.24 2.75
CA LEU A 163 -49.65 32.30 3.72
C LEU A 163 -49.51 33.68 3.07
N ASP A 164 -48.96 33.76 1.87
CA ASP A 164 -48.82 35.03 1.13
C ASP A 164 -50.19 35.61 0.72
N THR A 165 -51.22 34.77 0.59
CA THR A 165 -52.60 35.23 0.33
C THR A 165 -53.32 35.77 1.56
N LEU A 166 -52.72 35.71 2.76
CA LEU A 166 -53.33 36.21 3.99
C LEU A 166 -53.23 37.74 4.11
N ASP A 167 -54.33 38.45 3.90
CA ASP A 167 -54.42 39.88 4.21
C ASP A 167 -54.65 40.09 5.72
N LYS A 168 -53.77 40.89 6.34
CA LYS A 168 -53.86 41.32 7.75
C LYS A 168 -55.17 42.05 8.05
N ARG A 169 -55.73 42.77 7.07
CA ARG A 169 -57.00 43.49 7.22
C ARG A 169 -58.17 42.52 7.35
N ASP A 170 -58.18 41.45 6.56
CA ASP A 170 -59.24 40.44 6.58
C ASP A 170 -59.18 39.59 7.87
N LEU A 171 -57.97 39.27 8.35
CA LEU A 171 -57.78 38.67 9.68
C LEU A 171 -58.24 39.61 10.82
N GLY A 172 -58.07 40.93 10.64
CA GLY A 172 -58.59 41.94 11.56
C GLY A 172 -60.13 41.98 11.59
N GLN A 173 -60.77 41.84 10.43
CA GLN A 173 -62.24 41.73 10.33
C GLN A 173 -62.74 40.46 11.03
N CYS A 174 -62.04 39.33 10.87
CA CYS A 174 -62.36 38.09 11.58
C CYS A 174 -62.40 38.28 13.11
N LYS A 175 -61.48 39.08 13.66
CA LYS A 175 -61.43 39.37 15.11
C LYS A 175 -62.68 40.09 15.63
N THR A 176 -63.31 40.92 14.79
CA THR A 176 -64.51 41.69 15.16
C THR A 176 -65.81 40.88 15.08
N MET A 177 -65.78 39.66 14.56
CA MET A 177 -66.97 38.81 14.46
C MET A 177 -67.38 38.24 15.83
N SER A 178 -68.65 38.43 16.20
CA SER A 178 -69.24 37.86 17.42
C SER A 178 -69.37 36.33 17.33
N THR A 179 -69.69 35.81 16.15
CA THR A 179 -69.86 34.37 15.88
C THR A 179 -69.28 34.05 14.50
N PRO A 180 -68.46 32.98 14.35
CA PRO A 180 -67.88 32.64 13.06
C PRO A 180 -68.93 31.98 12.15
N PRO A 181 -68.89 32.23 10.82
CA PRO A 181 -69.66 31.44 9.86
C PRO A 181 -69.33 29.94 9.95
N SER A 182 -70.25 29.05 9.56
CA SER A 182 -69.98 27.59 9.60
C SER A 182 -68.74 27.26 8.77
N GLY A 183 -67.91 26.32 9.25
CA GLY A 183 -66.61 25.98 8.68
C GLY A 183 -65.47 26.96 8.99
N VAL A 184 -65.72 28.27 9.10
CA VAL A 184 -64.66 29.26 9.39
C VAL A 184 -64.07 29.05 10.78
N GLY A 185 -64.92 28.81 11.79
CA GLY A 185 -64.45 28.52 13.15
C GLY A 185 -63.57 27.27 13.21
N GLU A 186 -63.92 26.24 12.44
CA GLU A 186 -63.19 24.97 12.37
C GLU A 186 -61.79 25.14 11.78
N VAL A 187 -61.61 26.03 10.80
CA VAL A 187 -60.28 26.37 10.26
C VAL A 187 -59.39 27.01 11.33
N PHE A 188 -59.91 27.98 12.09
CA PHE A 188 -59.16 28.59 13.18
C PHE A 188 -58.86 27.60 14.32
N PHE A 189 -59.77 26.68 14.61
CA PHE A 189 -59.53 25.60 15.57
C PHE A 189 -58.45 24.63 15.09
N ALA A 190 -58.44 24.26 13.82
CA ALA A 190 -57.39 23.42 13.24
C ALA A 190 -56.01 24.10 13.33
N VAL A 191 -55.92 25.41 13.06
CA VAL A 191 -54.67 26.17 13.22
C VAL A 191 -54.26 26.28 14.69
N MET A 192 -55.20 26.51 15.62
CA MET A 192 -54.92 26.47 17.07
C MET A 192 -54.34 25.11 17.50
N ILE A 193 -54.88 24.01 16.99
CA ILE A 193 -54.41 22.67 17.31
C ILE A 193 -52.99 22.47 16.76
N LEU A 194 -52.68 22.92 15.53
CA LEU A 194 -51.32 22.85 14.98
C LEU A 194 -50.30 23.65 15.81
N LEU A 195 -50.68 24.83 16.29
CA LEU A 195 -49.82 25.69 17.11
C LEU A 195 -49.81 25.31 18.60
N ALA A 196 -50.60 24.32 19.03
CA ALA A 196 -50.64 23.89 20.42
C ALA A 196 -49.26 23.38 20.91
N GLY A 197 -48.77 23.93 22.02
CA GLY A 197 -47.43 23.63 22.55
C GLY A 197 -46.28 24.36 21.84
N ILE A 198 -46.55 25.11 20.77
CA ILE A 198 -45.61 26.01 20.09
C ILE A 198 -45.93 27.45 20.48
N ASN A 199 -47.19 27.85 20.36
CA ASN A 199 -47.70 29.12 20.86
C ASN A 199 -48.10 28.97 22.34
N GLN A 200 -47.41 29.72 23.21
CA GLN A 200 -47.57 29.67 24.66
C GLN A 200 -48.93 30.20 25.15
N GLN A 201 -49.70 30.86 24.28
CA GLN A 201 -51.04 31.39 24.61
C GLN A 201 -52.14 30.32 24.49
N ILE A 202 -51.83 29.15 23.92
CA ILE A 202 -52.78 28.04 23.75
C ILE A 202 -52.64 27.08 24.93
N ASN A 203 -53.69 26.97 25.75
CA ASN A 203 -53.70 26.08 26.91
C ASN A 203 -53.79 24.62 26.45
N THR A 204 -52.77 23.83 26.76
CA THR A 204 -52.76 22.38 26.53
C THR A 204 -53.09 21.61 27.81
N SER A 205 -53.72 20.44 27.65
CA SER A 205 -53.92 19.48 28.73
C SER A 205 -52.60 18.78 29.09
N LYS A 206 -52.58 17.99 30.19
CA LYS A 206 -51.42 17.16 30.58
C LYS A 206 -50.97 16.19 29.49
N ASN A 207 -51.87 15.86 28.56
CA ASN A 207 -51.62 14.94 27.43
C ASN A 207 -51.22 15.68 26.14
N GLY A 208 -50.95 17.00 26.18
CA GLY A 208 -50.55 17.79 25.00
C GLY A 208 -51.69 18.21 24.07
N ARG A 209 -52.92 17.67 24.24
CA ARG A 209 -54.11 18.07 23.47
C ARG A 209 -54.65 19.42 23.95
N VAL A 210 -55.18 20.24 23.03
CA VAL A 210 -56.02 21.39 23.38
C VAL A 210 -57.28 20.85 24.08
N LYS A 211 -57.70 21.47 25.19
CA LYS A 211 -58.92 21.03 25.89
C LYS A 211 -60.14 21.47 25.07
N ASP A 212 -61.18 20.64 24.99
CA ASP A 212 -62.43 20.98 24.28
C ASP A 212 -63.07 22.28 24.78
N LYS A 213 -62.88 22.61 26.07
CA LYS A 213 -63.35 23.87 26.67
C LYS A 213 -62.60 25.11 26.16
N ASP A 214 -61.38 24.93 25.67
CA ASP A 214 -60.50 25.97 25.15
C ASP A 214 -60.58 26.06 23.61
N LEU A 215 -61.29 25.14 22.93
CA LEU A 215 -61.62 25.19 21.49
C LEU A 215 -62.89 26.04 21.25
N THR A 216 -62.85 27.29 21.69
CA THR A 216 -63.95 28.25 21.52
C THR A 216 -63.53 29.41 20.63
N TRP A 217 -64.50 30.04 19.97
CA TRP A 217 -64.22 31.19 19.09
C TRP A 217 -63.50 32.34 19.82
N ASP A 218 -63.86 32.59 21.08
CA ASP A 218 -63.19 33.62 21.88
C ASP A 218 -61.75 33.26 22.24
N ALA A 219 -61.46 31.97 22.47
CA ALA A 219 -60.09 31.49 22.66
C ALA A 219 -59.26 31.61 21.36
N ALA A 220 -59.84 31.31 20.20
CA ALA A 220 -59.20 31.50 18.89
C ALA A 220 -58.89 32.97 18.61
N LYS A 221 -59.83 33.88 18.87
CA LYS A 221 -59.61 35.32 18.74
C LYS A 221 -58.50 35.82 19.67
N ARG A 222 -58.43 35.30 20.90
CA ARG A 222 -57.43 35.72 21.89
C ARG A 222 -56.03 35.20 21.56
N SER A 223 -55.91 33.93 21.21
CA SER A 223 -54.63 33.24 21.01
C SER A 223 -54.02 33.48 19.63
N LEU A 224 -54.84 33.53 18.57
CA LEU A 224 -54.35 33.71 17.19
C LEU A 224 -54.47 35.16 16.72
N LEU A 225 -55.63 35.78 16.93
CA LEU A 225 -55.92 37.14 16.44
C LEU A 225 -55.57 38.25 17.45
N GLY A 226 -54.99 37.88 18.61
CA GLY A 226 -54.49 38.83 19.61
C GLY A 226 -53.40 39.73 19.03
N ASN A 227 -52.41 39.12 18.37
CA ASN A 227 -51.34 39.77 17.63
C ASN A 227 -51.19 39.13 16.24
N ILE A 228 -51.81 39.74 15.23
CA ILE A 228 -51.89 39.22 13.86
C ILE A 228 -50.49 39.11 13.20
N ASN A 229 -49.57 40.03 13.51
CA ASN A 229 -48.21 39.98 12.93
C ASN A 229 -47.43 38.78 13.48
N ALA A 230 -47.42 38.59 14.80
CA ALA A 230 -46.75 37.45 15.43
C ALA A 230 -47.35 36.12 14.99
N PHE A 231 -48.68 36.06 14.82
CA PHE A 231 -49.35 34.86 14.32
C PHE A 231 -48.89 34.47 12.91
N ILE A 232 -48.79 35.42 11.97
CA ILE A 232 -48.29 35.12 10.61
C ILE A 232 -46.82 34.68 10.67
N GLU A 233 -45.97 35.32 11.48
CA GLU A 233 -44.57 34.91 11.67
C GLU A 233 -44.45 33.48 12.24
N GLU A 234 -45.34 33.10 13.17
CA GLU A 234 -45.41 31.74 13.70
C GLU A 234 -45.79 30.72 12.63
N LEU A 235 -46.72 31.06 11.72
CA LEU A 235 -47.09 30.19 10.59
C LEU A 235 -45.96 30.03 9.58
N VAL A 236 -45.24 31.11 9.25
CA VAL A 236 -44.09 31.08 8.33
C VAL A 236 -42.93 30.29 8.94
N SER A 237 -42.65 30.48 10.22
CA SER A 237 -41.58 29.76 10.93
C SER A 237 -41.93 28.31 11.28
N TYR A 238 -43.20 27.90 11.11
CA TYR A 238 -43.69 26.56 11.44
C TYR A 238 -42.96 25.44 10.69
N LYS A 239 -42.52 25.70 9.44
CA LYS A 239 -41.67 24.78 8.67
C LYS A 239 -40.46 24.29 9.47
N GLN A 240 -39.75 25.22 10.14
CA GLN A 240 -38.56 24.88 10.91
C GLN A 240 -38.90 23.96 12.10
N LYS A 241 -40.12 24.06 12.63
CA LYS A 241 -40.58 23.18 13.72
C LYS A 241 -40.84 21.76 13.25
N ILE A 242 -41.34 21.61 12.03
CA ILE A 242 -41.53 20.31 11.35
C ILE A 242 -40.17 19.70 11.01
N ASP A 243 -39.27 20.45 10.36
CA ASP A 243 -37.95 19.96 9.94
C ASP A 243 -37.09 19.49 11.11
N ASN A 244 -37.20 20.17 12.25
CA ASN A 244 -36.46 19.82 13.47
C ASN A 244 -37.20 18.79 14.33
N MET A 245 -38.32 18.23 13.87
CA MET A 245 -39.12 17.24 14.60
C MET A 245 -39.59 17.73 15.98
N THR A 246 -39.78 19.04 16.14
CA THR A 246 -40.22 19.67 17.40
C THR A 246 -41.73 19.90 17.45
N ALA A 247 -42.42 19.80 16.33
CA ALA A 247 -43.88 19.90 16.27
C ALA A 247 -44.53 18.65 16.89
N PRO A 248 -45.45 18.77 17.86
CA PRO A 248 -46.06 17.61 18.51
C PRO A 248 -46.89 16.77 17.52
N ALA A 249 -46.56 15.48 17.38
CA ALA A 249 -47.29 14.56 16.49
C ALA A 249 -48.79 14.45 16.81
N ILE A 250 -49.16 14.70 18.06
CA ILE A 250 -50.57 14.72 18.48
C ILE A 250 -51.37 15.81 17.76
N ASN A 251 -50.77 16.96 17.45
CA ASN A 251 -51.44 18.07 16.79
C ASN A 251 -51.93 17.66 15.40
N PHE A 252 -51.07 16.99 14.62
CA PHE A 252 -51.40 16.48 13.29
C PHE A 252 -52.45 15.38 13.33
N ARG A 253 -52.43 14.50 14.34
CA ARG A 253 -53.46 13.47 14.51
C ARG A 253 -54.84 14.08 14.77
N GLU A 254 -54.91 15.12 15.60
CA GLU A 254 -56.16 15.80 15.96
C GLU A 254 -56.69 16.65 14.80
N VAL A 255 -55.82 17.27 13.99
CA VAL A 255 -56.23 18.08 12.83
C VAL A 255 -56.83 17.24 11.70
N ARG A 256 -56.45 15.96 11.58
CA ARG A 256 -56.97 15.06 10.54
C ARG A 256 -58.49 14.87 10.59
N SER A 257 -59.13 14.95 11.77
CA SER A 257 -60.59 14.85 11.87
C SER A 257 -61.29 16.04 11.21
N TYR A 258 -60.68 17.22 11.26
CA TYR A 258 -61.16 18.42 10.57
C TYR A 258 -60.99 18.31 9.06
N LEU A 259 -59.87 17.76 8.59
CA LEU A 259 -59.63 17.52 7.15
C LEU A 259 -60.59 16.52 6.50
N GLN A 260 -61.23 15.66 7.29
CA GLN A 260 -62.25 14.71 6.81
C GLN A 260 -63.64 15.35 6.67
N ASN A 261 -63.85 16.55 7.24
CA ASN A 261 -65.13 17.25 7.14
C ASN A 261 -65.30 17.86 5.73
N PRO A 262 -66.37 17.55 4.98
CA PRO A 262 -66.66 18.18 3.69
C PRO A 262 -66.79 19.71 3.74
N GLU A 263 -67.09 20.29 4.91
CA GLU A 263 -67.11 21.74 5.09
C GLU A 263 -65.70 22.37 5.18
N PHE A 264 -64.66 21.57 5.45
CA PHE A 264 -63.26 21.97 5.51
C PHE A 264 -62.61 21.87 4.12
N ASN A 265 -63.11 22.69 3.19
CA ASN A 265 -62.61 22.76 1.82
C ASN A 265 -62.30 24.22 1.48
N VAL A 266 -61.12 24.47 0.90
CA VAL A 266 -60.65 25.80 0.50
C VAL A 266 -61.69 26.54 -0.33
N GLU A 267 -62.31 25.91 -1.32
CA GLU A 267 -63.32 26.54 -2.20
C GLU A 267 -64.61 26.90 -1.46
N VAL A 268 -65.01 26.09 -0.47
CA VAL A 268 -66.22 26.31 0.33
C VAL A 268 -65.98 27.44 1.33
N ILE A 269 -64.79 27.48 1.93
CA ILE A 269 -64.39 28.50 2.89
C ILE A 269 -64.13 29.84 2.19
N GLU A 270 -63.58 29.86 0.97
CA GLU A 270 -63.32 31.08 0.19
C GLU A 270 -64.58 31.90 -0.07
N ARG A 271 -65.69 31.22 -0.39
CA ARG A 271 -67.01 31.87 -0.56
C ARG A 271 -67.54 32.53 0.71
N LYS A 272 -67.05 32.12 1.89
CA LYS A 272 -67.47 32.62 3.19
C LYS A 272 -66.48 33.67 3.73
N ASN A 273 -65.18 33.42 3.60
CA ASN A 273 -64.11 34.26 4.10
C ASN A 273 -62.76 33.95 3.41
N SER A 274 -62.21 34.94 2.70
CA SER A 274 -60.94 34.79 1.96
C SER A 274 -59.73 34.50 2.86
N ALA A 275 -59.62 35.16 4.02
CA ALA A 275 -58.51 34.93 4.95
C ALA A 275 -58.57 33.53 5.59
N ALA A 276 -59.77 33.04 5.89
CA ALA A 276 -59.95 31.68 6.36
C ALA A 276 -59.63 30.64 5.27
N ALA A 277 -59.81 30.97 3.99
CA ALA A 277 -59.45 30.08 2.89
C ALA A 277 -57.93 29.92 2.75
N GLY A 278 -57.16 31.02 2.88
CA GLY A 278 -55.70 30.98 2.96
C GLY A 278 -55.20 30.11 4.12
N LEU A 279 -55.80 30.24 5.30
CA LEU A 279 -55.51 29.37 6.45
C LEU A 279 -55.90 27.90 6.19
N CYS A 280 -57.06 27.65 5.59
CA CYS A 280 -57.50 26.30 5.24
C CYS A 280 -56.52 25.62 4.26
N SER A 281 -56.09 26.36 3.23
CA SER A 281 -55.09 25.88 2.26
C SER A 281 -53.74 25.63 2.92
N TRP A 282 -53.31 26.52 3.83
CA TRP A 282 -52.09 26.30 4.61
C TRP A 282 -52.16 25.03 5.47
N VAL A 283 -53.27 24.81 6.20
CA VAL A 283 -53.46 23.61 7.04
C VAL A 283 -53.40 22.33 6.22
N VAL A 284 -54.05 22.28 5.06
CA VAL A 284 -54.04 21.09 4.19
C VAL A 284 -52.61 20.78 3.71
N ASN A 285 -51.91 21.79 3.20
CA ASN A 285 -50.59 21.64 2.62
C ASN A 285 -49.49 21.39 3.66
N ILE A 286 -49.60 21.98 4.86
CA ILE A 286 -48.61 21.78 5.94
C ILE A 286 -48.76 20.41 6.60
N VAL A 287 -49.98 19.85 6.67
CA VAL A 287 -50.21 18.47 7.13
C VAL A 287 -49.65 17.48 6.11
N ALA A 288 -49.86 17.72 4.81
CA ALA A 288 -49.24 16.92 3.75
C ALA A 288 -47.70 16.98 3.79
N TYR A 289 -47.13 18.16 4.02
CA TYR A 289 -45.69 18.32 4.22
C TYR A 289 -45.17 17.54 5.43
N TYR A 290 -45.84 17.65 6.59
CA TYR A 290 -45.47 16.91 7.79
C TYR A 290 -45.47 15.40 7.57
N ASP A 291 -46.48 14.86 6.87
CA ASP A 291 -46.58 13.43 6.59
C ASP A 291 -45.38 12.94 5.76
N ILE A 292 -44.99 13.68 4.73
CA ILE A 292 -43.83 13.33 3.91
C ILE A 292 -42.52 13.47 4.71
N VAL A 293 -42.39 14.52 5.54
CA VAL A 293 -41.20 14.68 6.41
C VAL A 293 -41.07 13.55 7.42
N GLN A 294 -42.17 13.06 8.00
CA GLN A 294 -42.17 11.89 8.89
C GLN A 294 -41.68 10.62 8.19
N GLU A 295 -41.98 10.45 6.89
CA GLU A 295 -41.48 9.33 6.08
C GLU A 295 -39.99 9.49 5.70
N VAL A 296 -39.53 10.73 5.46
CA VAL A 296 -38.16 11.03 5.01
C VAL A 296 -37.16 11.05 6.16
N GLU A 297 -37.53 11.52 7.35
CA GLU A 297 -36.62 11.63 8.49
C GLU A 297 -35.92 10.31 8.89
N PRO A 298 -36.61 9.15 9.00
CA PRO A 298 -35.92 7.89 9.28
C PRO A 298 -34.94 7.51 8.16
N LYS A 299 -35.21 7.87 6.89
CA LYS A 299 -34.28 7.66 5.77
C LYS A 299 -33.04 8.54 5.90
N ARG A 300 -33.20 9.80 6.33
CA ARG A 300 -32.06 10.71 6.61
C ARG A 300 -31.19 10.20 7.74
N GLN A 301 -31.79 9.68 8.81
CA GLN A 301 -31.05 9.06 9.92
C GLN A 301 -30.32 7.80 9.47
N ALA A 302 -30.98 6.95 8.68
CA ALA A 302 -30.36 5.76 8.10
C ALA A 302 -29.20 6.10 7.17
N LEU A 303 -29.32 7.18 6.38
CA LEU A 303 -28.25 7.69 5.50
C LEU A 303 -27.07 8.24 6.30
N ARG A 304 -27.31 9.00 7.38
CA ARG A 304 -26.24 9.46 8.29
C ARG A 304 -25.48 8.29 8.90
N ALA A 305 -26.20 7.32 9.45
CA ALA A 305 -25.59 6.12 10.02
C ALA A 305 -24.83 5.28 8.97
N ALA A 306 -25.29 5.26 7.72
CA ALA A 306 -24.57 4.60 6.63
C ALA A 306 -23.28 5.34 6.26
N ASN A 307 -23.30 6.67 6.17
CA ASN A 307 -22.11 7.48 5.94
C ASN A 307 -21.06 7.33 7.05
N GLU A 308 -21.49 7.30 8.32
CA GLU A 308 -20.57 7.03 9.44
C GLU A 308 -19.91 5.64 9.34
N ARG A 309 -20.65 4.63 8.87
CA ARG A 309 -20.09 3.30 8.59
C ARG A 309 -19.12 3.32 7.42
N LEU A 310 -19.40 4.11 6.38
CA LEU A 310 -18.48 4.28 5.25
C LEU A 310 -17.17 4.94 5.69
N ASP A 311 -17.23 5.96 6.54
CA ASP A 311 -16.05 6.63 7.07
C ASP A 311 -15.17 5.67 7.88
N GLN A 312 -15.80 4.83 8.72
CA GLN A 312 -15.10 3.77 9.47
C GLN A 312 -14.46 2.74 8.53
N ALA A 313 -15.21 2.25 7.53
CA ALA A 313 -14.70 1.28 6.57
C ALA A 313 -13.55 1.84 5.72
N ASN A 314 -13.62 3.12 5.33
CA ASN A 314 -12.54 3.81 4.62
C ASN A 314 -11.29 3.95 5.49
N ALA A 315 -11.45 4.24 6.79
CA ALA A 315 -10.33 4.33 7.72
C ALA A 315 -9.64 2.96 7.90
N GLU A 316 -10.42 1.88 8.05
CA GLU A 316 -9.88 0.52 8.11
C GLU A 316 -9.18 0.11 6.81
N PHE A 317 -9.81 0.37 5.65
CA PHE A 317 -9.22 0.12 4.35
C PHE A 317 -7.89 0.86 4.17
N LYS A 318 -7.83 2.13 4.57
CA LYS A 318 -6.60 2.92 4.51
C LYS A 318 -5.47 2.32 5.33
N VAL A 319 -5.74 1.84 6.54
CA VAL A 319 -4.73 1.18 7.39
C VAL A 319 -4.16 -0.07 6.70
N VAL A 320 -5.02 -0.87 6.06
CA VAL A 320 -4.58 -2.06 5.31
C VAL A 320 -3.78 -1.65 4.07
N GLN A 321 -4.22 -0.62 3.35
CA GLN A 321 -3.53 -0.12 2.17
C GLN A 321 -2.14 0.44 2.51
N ASP A 322 -2.03 1.27 3.55
CA ASP A 322 -0.75 1.82 4.01
C ASP A 322 0.24 0.70 4.38
N LYS A 323 -0.27 -0.40 4.97
CA LYS A 323 0.54 -1.59 5.27
C LYS A 323 1.00 -2.33 4.02
N VAL A 324 0.13 -2.47 3.02
CA VAL A 324 0.48 -3.07 1.72
C VAL A 324 1.57 -2.23 1.03
N ASP A 325 1.42 -0.91 1.01
CA ASP A 325 2.38 -0.01 0.37
C ASP A 325 3.77 -0.09 1.05
N ALA A 326 3.80 -0.14 2.39
CA ALA A 326 5.04 -0.30 3.13
C ALA A 326 5.72 -1.66 2.88
N LEU A 327 4.95 -2.75 2.81
CA LEU A 327 5.48 -4.08 2.51
C LEU A 327 5.95 -4.20 1.06
N GLN A 328 5.25 -3.57 0.12
CA GLN A 328 5.65 -3.53 -1.29
C GLN A 328 6.98 -2.78 -1.46
N ALA A 329 7.14 -1.62 -0.81
CA ALA A 329 8.40 -0.88 -0.83
C ALA A 329 9.58 -1.71 -0.29
N LYS A 330 9.34 -2.48 0.78
CA LYS A 330 10.33 -3.40 1.34
C LYS A 330 10.65 -4.55 0.38
N LEU A 331 9.64 -5.12 -0.26
CA LEU A 331 9.82 -6.18 -1.27
C LEU A 331 10.63 -5.67 -2.48
N ASP A 332 10.36 -4.45 -2.95
CA ASP A 332 11.07 -3.83 -4.06
C ASP A 332 12.56 -3.62 -3.70
N GLN A 333 12.84 -3.15 -2.47
CA GLN A 333 14.21 -3.04 -1.97
C GLN A 333 14.92 -4.39 -1.90
N LEU A 334 14.29 -5.42 -1.31
CA LEU A 334 14.86 -6.76 -1.24
C LEU A 334 15.10 -7.37 -2.63
N THR A 335 14.23 -7.06 -3.59
CA THR A 335 14.37 -7.52 -4.98
C THR A 335 15.62 -6.88 -5.62
N ALA A 336 15.83 -5.58 -5.45
CA ALA A 336 17.02 -4.92 -5.94
C ALA A 336 18.31 -5.45 -5.30
N GLU A 337 18.30 -5.70 -3.99
CA GLU A 337 19.44 -6.31 -3.27
C GLU A 337 19.72 -7.73 -3.77
N PHE A 338 18.68 -8.52 -4.02
CA PHE A 338 18.80 -9.88 -4.57
C PHE A 338 19.35 -9.87 -6.00
N ASP A 339 18.87 -8.99 -6.87
CA ASP A 339 19.35 -8.88 -8.25
C ASP A 339 20.83 -8.48 -8.30
N GLN A 340 21.27 -7.57 -7.43
CA GLN A 340 22.68 -7.21 -7.30
C GLN A 340 23.51 -8.41 -6.79
N ALA A 341 23.05 -9.10 -5.75
CA ALA A 341 23.75 -10.27 -5.22
C ALA A 341 23.86 -11.41 -6.26
N GLN A 342 22.87 -11.55 -7.14
CA GLN A 342 22.91 -12.52 -8.22
C GLN A 342 23.92 -12.13 -9.30
N ALA A 343 24.03 -10.85 -9.64
CA ALA A 343 25.06 -10.35 -10.56
C ALA A 343 26.47 -10.58 -9.99
N ASP A 344 26.70 -10.21 -8.73
CA ASP A 344 28.00 -10.38 -8.06
C ASP A 344 28.40 -11.86 -7.95
N LYS A 345 27.42 -12.74 -7.73
CA LYS A 345 27.62 -14.20 -7.74
C LYS A 345 28.02 -14.70 -9.12
N GLN A 346 27.32 -14.28 -10.18
CA GLN A 346 27.66 -14.69 -11.55
C GLN A 346 29.06 -14.24 -11.95
N GLU A 347 29.44 -13.01 -11.60
CA GLU A 347 30.79 -12.49 -11.84
C GLU A 347 31.87 -13.31 -11.10
N ALA A 348 31.61 -13.71 -9.86
CA ALA A 348 32.52 -14.54 -9.07
C ALA A 348 32.68 -15.95 -9.66
N GLU A 349 31.57 -16.58 -10.06
CA GLU A 349 31.57 -17.90 -10.71
C GLU A 349 32.34 -17.84 -12.06
N GLU A 350 32.07 -16.83 -12.91
CA GLU A 350 32.80 -16.65 -14.17
C GLU A 350 34.31 -16.39 -13.97
N THR A 351 34.67 -15.66 -12.92
CA THR A 351 36.08 -15.36 -12.62
C THR A 351 36.82 -16.59 -12.10
N ALA A 352 36.15 -17.48 -11.37
CA ALA A 352 36.72 -18.74 -10.91
C ALA A 352 36.85 -19.79 -12.03
N GLU A 353 36.01 -19.71 -13.07
CA GLU A 353 36.08 -20.61 -14.23
C GLU A 353 37.15 -20.21 -15.28
N ARG A 354 37.55 -18.94 -15.32
CA ARG A 354 38.62 -18.42 -16.20
C ARG A 354 40.00 -18.70 -15.65
#